data_AF-A0A0F3IQ64-F1
#
_entry.id   AF-A0A0F3IQ64-F1
#
_cell.length_a   1.000
_cell.length_b   1.000
_cell.length_c   1.000
_cell.angle_alpha   90.00
_cell.angle_beta   90.00
_cell.angle_gamma   90.00
#
_symmetry.space_group_name_H-M   'P 1'
#
loop_
_entity.id
_entity.type
_entity.pdbx_description
1 polymer ?
#
loop_
_entity_poly.entity_id
_entity_poly.type
_entity_poly.pdbx_seq_one_letter_code
_entity_poly.pdbx_strand_id
1 'polypeptide(L)' 'MAHTYFLSGSFDAEAATAKRAELEALSNSDTEVRLDLSEVDFLDSSGVGAIVFLYKRLSHAKS' A
#
# COMPACT_ATOMS: atom_id res chain seq x y z
N MET A 1 10.28 1.80 14.58
CA MET A 1 10.48 0.48 13.92
C MET A 1 9.69 0.50 12.63
N ALA A 2 10.22 -0.05 11.52
CA ALA A 2 9.49 -0.11 10.27
C ALA A 2 8.55 -1.32 10.26
N HIS A 3 7.31 -1.15 9.82
CA HIS A 3 6.37 -2.26 9.61
C HIS A 3 6.44 -2.71 8.15
N THR A 4 6.60 -4.02 7.93
CA THR A 4 6.66 -4.59 6.57
C THR A 4 5.34 -5.29 6.25
N TYR A 5 4.71 -4.89 5.15
CA TYR A 5 3.49 -5.49 4.61
C TYR A 5 3.83 -6.32 3.38
N PHE A 6 3.47 -7.60 3.43
CA PHE A 6 3.71 -8.54 2.34
C PHE A 6 2.49 -8.58 1.44
N LEU A 7 2.67 -8.24 0.17
CA LEU A 7 1.67 -8.39 -0.87
C LEU A 7 2.04 -9.62 -1.71
N SER A 8 1.02 -10.40 -2.07
CA SER A 8 1.17 -11.62 -2.87
C SER A 8 0.01 -11.78 -3.84
N GLY A 9 0.25 -12.47 -4.96
CA GLY A 9 -0.72 -12.64 -6.04
C GLY A 9 -0.97 -11.34 -6.80
N SER A 10 -2.16 -11.21 -7.42
CA SER A 10 -2.49 -10.04 -8.23
C SER A 10 -2.79 -8.82 -7.38
N PHE A 11 -2.20 -7.68 -7.76
CA PHE A 11 -2.55 -6.38 -7.22
C PHE A 11 -3.21 -5.52 -8.30
N ASP A 12 -4.46 -5.89 -8.58
CA ASP A 12 -5.36 -5.28 -9.55
C ASP A 12 -6.45 -4.44 -8.87
N ALA A 13 -7.47 -4.03 -9.65
CA ALA A 13 -8.53 -3.17 -9.16
C ALA A 13 -9.35 -3.80 -8.03
N GLU A 14 -9.54 -5.12 -8.05
CA GLU A 14 -10.28 -5.84 -7.03
C GLU A 14 -9.45 -5.88 -5.74
N ALA A 15 -8.18 -6.29 -5.84
CA ALA A 15 -7.27 -6.36 -4.70
C ALA A 15 -7.01 -4.97 -4.08
N ALA A 16 -6.83 -3.94 -4.91
CA ALA A 16 -6.67 -2.55 -4.47
C ALA A 16 -7.92 -2.03 -3.73
N THR A 17 -9.11 -2.41 -4.19
CA THR A 17 -10.37 -2.04 -3.54
C THR A 17 -10.54 -2.77 -2.21
N ALA A 18 -10.26 -4.07 -2.17
CA ALA A 18 -10.35 -4.88 -0.96
C ALA A 18 -9.38 -4.39 0.15
N LYS A 19 -8.18 -3.95 -0.24
CA LYS A 19 -7.14 -3.45 0.69
C LYS A 19 -7.29 -1.98 1.07
N ARG A 20 -8.29 -1.26 0.52
CA ARG A 20 -8.42 0.19 0.71
C ARG A 20 -8.49 0.60 2.19
N ALA A 21 -9.30 -0.08 2.98
CA ALA A 21 -9.45 0.24 4.41
C ALA A 21 -8.14 0.03 5.19
N GLU A 22 -7.38 -1.02 4.85
CA GLU A 22 -6.08 -1.30 5.43
C GLU A 22 -5.06 -0.21 5.06
N LEU A 23 -5.00 0.18 3.78
CA LEU A 23 -4.14 1.27 3.30
C LEU A 23 -4.50 2.61 3.95
N GLU A 24 -5.78 2.90 4.16
CA GLU A 24 -6.24 4.09 4.86
C GLU A 24 -5.81 4.08 6.34
N ALA A 25 -5.98 2.95 7.05
CA ALA A 25 -5.51 2.82 8.43
C ALA A 25 -3.99 2.99 8.54
N LEU A 26 -3.24 2.37 7.63
CA LEU A 26 -1.80 2.49 7.51
C LEU A 26 -1.33 3.93 7.32
N SER A 27 -2.04 4.65 6.47
CA SER A 27 -1.71 6.03 6.11
C SER A 27 -1.82 7.03 7.26
N ASN A 28 -2.55 6.68 8.32
CA ASN A 28 -2.70 7.48 9.54
C ASN A 28 -1.65 7.13 10.62
N SER A 29 -0.70 6.23 10.33
CA SER A 29 0.34 5.85 11.27
C SER A 29 1.62 6.67 11.07
N ASP A 30 2.30 7.03 12.17
CA ASP A 30 3.63 7.67 12.15
C ASP A 30 4.77 6.67 11.90
N THR A 31 4.43 5.46 11.48
CA THR A 31 5.39 4.36 11.34
C THR A 31 5.96 4.33 9.92
N GLU A 32 7.25 4.02 9.80
CA GLU A 32 7.82 3.71 8.50
C GLU A 32 7.18 2.44 7.94
N VAL A 33 6.64 2.53 6.72
CA VAL A 33 5.98 1.41 6.04
C VAL A 33 6.90 0.87 4.94
N ARG A 34 7.16 -0.43 4.94
CA ARG A 34 7.76 -1.17 3.82
C ARG A 34 6.70 -2.04 3.17
N LEU A 35 6.55 -1.93 1.86
CA LEU A 35 5.75 -2.87 1.08
C LEU A 35 6.70 -3.88 0.43
N ASP A 36 6.52 -5.15 0.72
CA ASP A 36 7.20 -6.25 0.05
C ASP A 36 6.30 -6.75 -1.08
N LEU A 37 6.81 -6.65 -2.31
CA LEU A 37 6.14 -7.04 -3.55
C LEU A 37 6.77 -8.28 -4.18
N SER A 38 7.66 -8.99 -3.49
CA SER A 38 8.42 -10.12 -4.05
C SER A 38 7.54 -11.28 -4.53
N GLU A 39 6.35 -11.44 -3.95
CA GLU A 39 5.36 -12.47 -4.28
C GLU A 39 4.18 -11.93 -5.11
N VAL A 40 4.27 -10.69 -5.62
CA VAL A 40 3.25 -10.10 -6.52
C VAL A 40 3.55 -10.52 -7.95
N ASP A 41 2.65 -11.29 -8.55
CA ASP A 41 2.80 -11.83 -9.90
C ASP A 41 2.20 -10.92 -10.99
N PHE A 42 1.26 -10.04 -10.62
CA PHE A 42 0.63 -9.10 -11.52
C PHE A 42 0.31 -7.76 -10.83
N LEU A 43 0.60 -6.66 -11.52
CA LEU A 43 0.33 -5.30 -11.06
C LEU A 43 -0.22 -4.46 -12.23
N ASP A 44 -1.38 -3.85 -12.05
CA ASP A 44 -1.96 -2.92 -13.03
C ASP A 44 -1.90 -1.46 -12.57
N SER A 45 -2.48 -0.55 -13.36
CA SER A 45 -2.50 0.89 -13.05
C SER A 45 -3.27 1.22 -11.77
N SER A 46 -4.25 0.40 -11.39
CA SER A 46 -5.04 0.61 -10.18
C SER A 46 -4.26 0.19 -8.93
N GLY A 47 -3.51 -0.91 -8.98
CA GLY A 47 -2.57 -1.31 -7.92
C GLY A 47 -1.47 -0.27 -7.71
N VAL A 48 -0.87 0.24 -8.79
CA VAL A 48 0.07 1.38 -8.70
C VAL A 48 -0.60 2.60 -8.07
N GLY A 49 -1.83 2.91 -8.46
CA GLY A 49 -2.62 4.00 -7.88
C GLY A 49 -2.81 3.87 -6.36
N ALA A 50 -3.04 2.65 -5.87
CA ALA A 50 -3.17 2.36 -4.45
C ALA A 50 -1.86 2.55 -3.67
N ILE A 51 -0.71 2.16 -4.23
CA ILE A 51 0.62 2.41 -3.63
C ILE A 51 0.91 3.90 -3.57
N VAL A 52 0.65 4.64 -4.67
CA VAL A 52 0.84 6.09 -4.72
C VAL A 52 -0.08 6.80 -3.72
N PHE A 53 -1.31 6.34 -3.57
CA PHE A 53 -2.25 6.83 -2.56
C PHE A 53 -1.68 6.71 -1.15
N LEU A 54 -1.15 5.54 -0.80
CA LEU A 54 -0.52 5.31 0.51
C LEU A 54 0.69 6.23 0.70
N TYR A 55 1.60 6.28 -0.28
CA TYR A 55 2.81 7.10 -0.23
C TYR A 55 2.51 8.58 0.01
N LYS A 56 1.57 9.16 -0.75
CA LYS A 56 1.19 10.58 -0.61
C LYS A 56 0.71 10.87 0.81
N ARG A 57 -0.16 10.04 1.37
CA ARG A 57 -0.70 10.26 2.72
C ARG A 57 0.37 10.11 3.81
N LEU A 58 1.23 9.10 3.72
CA LEU A 58 2.37 8.95 4.64
C LEU A 58 3.35 10.13 4.56
N SER A 59 3.57 10.71 3.37
CA SER A 59 4.42 11.90 3.20
C SER A 59 3.79 13.17 3.79
N HIS A 60 2.46 13.29 3.73
CA HIS A 60 1.72 14.42 4.31
C HIS A 60 1.56 14.32 5.83
N ALA A 61 1.53 13.11 6.40
CA ALA A 61 1.46 12.90 7.85
C ALA A 61 2.73 13.35 8.60
N LYS A 62 3.89 13.35 7.92
CA LYS A 62 5.19 13.76 8.51
C LYS A 62 5.47 15.28 8.46
N SER A 63 4.45 16.13 8.33
CA SER A 63 4.59 17.60 8.20
C SER A 63 4.40 18.33 9.52
#